data_AF-A0A7V2VJH6-F1
#
_entry.id   AF-A0A7V2VJH6-F1
#
_cell.length_a   1.000
_cell.length_b   1.000
_cell.length_c   1.000
_cell.angle_alpha   90.00
_cell.angle_beta   90.00
_cell.angle_gamma   90.00
#
_symmetry.space_group_name_H-M   'P 1'
#
loop_
_entity.id
_entity.type
_entity.pdbx_description
1 polymer ?
#
loop_
_entity_poly.entity_id
_entity_poly.type
_entity_poly.pdbx_seq_one_letter_code
_entity_poly.pdbx_strand_id
1 'polypeptide(L)'
;MAPLFYPSFQALDLADVIFEELAKRVPGYVGRLGAAWYWRLPGGVLVTFHLDYTVTEERWDVIRAQASTPRVGLFSTADFPFAAYATSPTSPPYIHDLQGLAEWANRLYFQMGYLINEAAQWLQMLQAAAIAPQVSQPSDFPILSALERELAEYALARLDGQFNLTELYRAFGGRISRRRLSRLAAEWEAMGLLTPRPRRVTYALRALLEEEG
;
A
#
# COMPACT_ATOMS: atom_id res chain seq x y z
N MET A 1 15.93 1.87 22.83
CA MET A 1 15.66 0.46 22.52
C MET A 1 14.15 0.33 22.44
N ALA A 2 13.59 0.19 21.23
CA ALA A 2 12.14 0.10 21.07
C ALA A 2 11.62 -1.19 21.75
N PRO A 3 10.45 -1.16 22.39
CA PRO A 3 9.88 -2.36 23.02
C PRO A 3 9.66 -3.45 21.96
N LEU A 4 10.05 -4.68 22.30
CA LEU A 4 9.77 -5.86 21.49
C LEU A 4 8.26 -6.09 21.52
N PHE A 5 7.62 -5.99 20.36
CA PHE A 5 6.21 -6.30 20.20
C PHE A 5 6.07 -7.78 19.87
N TYR A 6 5.21 -8.46 20.63
CA TYR A 6 4.80 -9.82 20.37
C TYR A 6 3.30 -9.82 20.09
N PRO A 7 2.86 -10.27 18.90
CA PRO A 7 1.43 -10.38 18.63
C PRO A 7 0.78 -11.39 19.58
N SER A 8 -0.47 -11.15 19.93
CA SER A 8 -1.23 -12.06 20.77
C SER A 8 -1.51 -13.38 20.04
N PHE A 9 -1.71 -14.47 20.78
CA PHE A 9 -2.09 -15.75 20.19
C PHE A 9 -3.38 -15.64 19.36
N GLN A 10 -4.35 -14.84 19.81
CA GLN A 10 -5.58 -14.61 19.05
C GLN A 10 -5.34 -13.91 17.70
N ALA A 11 -4.41 -12.94 17.67
CA ALA A 11 -4.03 -12.27 16.43
C ALA A 11 -3.32 -13.23 15.47
N LEU A 12 -2.46 -14.12 15.99
CA LEU A 12 -1.82 -15.16 15.20
C LEU A 12 -2.83 -16.17 14.64
N ASP A 13 -3.77 -16.65 15.46
CA ASP A 13 -4.79 -17.61 15.03
C ASP A 13 -5.70 -17.02 13.95
N LEU A 14 -6.10 -15.75 14.10
CA LEU A 14 -6.90 -15.07 13.08
C LEU A 14 -6.11 -14.83 11.79
N ALA A 15 -4.84 -14.44 11.90
CA ALA A 15 -3.97 -14.29 10.75
C ALA A 15 -3.77 -15.64 10.02
N ASP A 16 -3.61 -16.74 10.76
CA ASP A 16 -3.52 -18.08 10.18
C ASP A 16 -4.76 -18.40 9.32
N VAL A 17 -5.98 -18.11 9.79
CA VAL A 17 -7.22 -18.26 8.99
C VAL A 17 -7.17 -17.43 7.70
N ILE A 18 -6.73 -16.18 7.77
CA ILE A 18 -6.61 -15.29 6.61
C ILE A 18 -5.63 -15.87 5.58
N PHE A 19 -4.45 -16.29 6.04
CA PHE A 19 -3.40 -16.78 5.15
C PHE A 19 -3.71 -18.17 4.59
N GLU A 20 -4.45 -19.01 5.31
CA GLU A 20 -5.01 -20.26 4.78
C GLU A 20 -6.02 -19.99 3.65
N GLU A 21 -6.92 -19.03 3.82
CA GLU A 21 -7.84 -18.61 2.76
C GLU A 21 -7.12 -17.99 1.56
N LEU A 22 -6.05 -17.22 1.82
CA LEU A 22 -5.19 -16.66 0.77
C LEU A 22 -4.45 -17.76 0.00
N ALA A 23 -3.93 -18.78 0.70
CA ALA A 23 -3.22 -19.91 0.11
C ALA A 23 -4.09 -20.77 -0.81
N LYS A 24 -5.41 -20.82 -0.55
CA LYS A 24 -6.39 -21.45 -1.47
C LYS A 24 -6.51 -20.71 -2.80
N ARG A 25 -6.25 -19.39 -2.81
CA ARG A 25 -6.41 -18.52 -3.99
C ARG A 25 -5.12 -18.32 -4.76
N VAL A 26 -3.97 -18.33 -4.08
CA VAL A 26 -2.66 -18.09 -4.68
C VAL A 26 -1.69 -19.22 -4.31
N PRO A 27 -1.23 -20.02 -5.29
CA PRO A 27 -0.30 -21.11 -5.03
C PRO A 27 1.08 -20.59 -4.63
N GLY A 28 1.87 -21.45 -3.99
CA GLY A 28 3.24 -21.15 -3.56
C GLY A 28 3.39 -20.86 -2.08
N TYR A 29 2.32 -20.99 -1.29
CA TYR A 29 2.43 -20.90 0.17
C TYR A 29 3.37 -21.99 0.71
N VAL A 30 4.33 -21.59 1.53
CA VAL A 30 5.37 -22.46 2.12
C VAL A 30 5.03 -22.83 3.56
N GLY A 31 4.46 -21.89 4.30
CA GLY A 31 4.14 -22.05 5.72
C GLY A 31 4.40 -20.80 6.54
N ARG A 32 4.26 -20.95 7.86
CA ARG A 32 4.51 -19.91 8.86
C ARG A 32 5.75 -20.22 9.70
N LEU A 33 6.50 -19.18 10.07
CA LEU A 33 7.52 -19.21 11.12
C LEU A 33 7.30 -18.01 12.05
N GLY A 34 6.97 -18.27 13.32
CA GLY A 34 6.68 -17.20 14.28
C GLY A 34 5.48 -16.35 13.84
N ALA A 35 5.70 -15.06 13.66
CA ALA A 35 4.70 -14.09 13.21
C ALA A 35 4.79 -13.78 11.70
N ALA A 36 5.44 -14.65 10.92
CA ALA A 36 5.67 -14.44 9.49
C ALA A 36 5.21 -15.63 8.63
N TRP A 37 4.57 -15.34 7.50
CA TRP A 37 4.04 -16.29 6.52
C TRP A 37 4.75 -16.12 5.18
N TYR A 38 5.07 -17.24 4.54
CA TYR A 38 5.97 -17.24 3.38
C TYR A 38 5.31 -17.79 2.12
N TRP A 39 5.54 -17.11 1.00
CA TRP A 39 5.20 -17.58 -0.33
C TRP A 39 6.45 -17.65 -1.20
N ARG A 40 6.57 -18.73 -1.98
CA ARG A 40 7.54 -18.87 -3.05
C ARG A 40 6.81 -18.78 -4.38
N LEU A 41 7.03 -17.68 -5.09
CA LEU A 41 6.44 -17.43 -6.40
C LEU A 41 7.44 -17.78 -7.52
N PRO A 42 6.97 -17.89 -8.78
CA PRO A 42 7.85 -18.03 -9.95
C PRO A 42 8.90 -16.91 -10.05
N GLY A 43 9.96 -17.15 -10.83
CA GLY A 43 11.05 -16.17 -10.99
C GLY A 43 11.96 -16.04 -9.77
N GLY A 44 11.83 -16.91 -8.77
CA GLY A 44 12.66 -16.89 -7.56
C GLY A 44 12.25 -15.81 -6.56
N VAL A 45 11.02 -15.30 -6.67
CA VAL A 45 10.46 -14.32 -5.74
C VAL A 45 10.07 -15.00 -4.43
N LEU A 46 10.63 -14.51 -3.34
CA LEU A 46 10.23 -14.86 -1.97
C LEU A 46 9.38 -13.72 -1.41
N VAL A 47 8.17 -14.05 -0.99
CA VAL A 47 7.26 -13.12 -0.33
C VAL A 47 7.15 -13.50 1.14
N THR A 48 7.24 -12.50 2.01
CA THR A 48 7.04 -12.62 3.45
C THR A 48 5.95 -11.66 3.89
N PHE A 49 4.89 -12.19 4.48
CA PHE A 49 3.95 -11.40 5.27
C PHE A 49 4.36 -11.50 6.73
N HIS A 50 4.29 -10.43 7.50
CA HIS A 50 4.51 -10.45 8.93
C HIS A 50 3.48 -9.59 9.65
N LEU A 51 3.07 -10.05 10.82
CA LEU A 51 2.17 -9.30 11.68
C LEU A 51 2.97 -8.30 12.50
N ASP A 52 2.65 -7.03 12.33
CA ASP A 52 3.24 -5.89 13.00
C ASP A 52 2.14 -4.99 13.59
N TYR A 53 2.51 -3.83 14.11
CA TYR A 53 1.61 -2.82 14.63
C TYR A 53 2.02 -1.43 14.17
N THR A 54 1.04 -0.53 14.13
CA THR A 54 1.29 0.90 14.00
C THR A 54 1.24 1.55 15.38
N VAL A 55 2.25 2.36 15.69
CA VAL A 55 2.26 3.19 16.90
C VAL A 55 1.36 4.40 16.65
N THR A 56 0.06 4.16 16.68
CA THR A 56 -0.97 5.21 16.71
C THR A 56 -1.66 5.16 18.07
N GLU A 57 -2.32 6.26 18.47
CA GLU A 57 -3.06 6.32 19.74
C GLU A 57 -4.14 5.22 19.83
N GLU A 58 -4.62 4.71 18.70
CA GLU A 58 -5.64 3.67 18.58
C GLU A 58 -5.09 2.23 18.40
N ARG A 59 -3.76 2.04 18.39
CA ARG A 59 -3.03 0.77 18.17
C ARG A 59 -3.72 -0.17 17.17
N TRP A 60 -3.41 0.03 15.89
CA TRP A 60 -3.83 -0.89 14.82
C TRP A 60 -2.75 -1.92 14.55
N ASP A 61 -3.11 -3.20 14.61
CA ASP A 61 -2.25 -4.25 14.07
C ASP A 61 -2.25 -4.13 12.52
N VAL A 62 -1.15 -4.53 11.88
CA VAL A 62 -0.96 -4.43 10.43
C VAL A 62 -0.26 -5.68 9.94
N ILE A 63 -0.73 -6.23 8.83
CA ILE A 63 0.00 -7.25 8.09
C ILE A 63 0.90 -6.54 7.09
N ARG A 64 2.20 -6.58 7.31
CA ARG A 64 3.20 -6.04 6.39
C ARG A 64 3.71 -7.12 5.47
N ALA A 65 3.76 -6.82 4.18
CA ALA A 65 4.21 -7.73 3.15
C ALA A 65 5.47 -7.20 2.47
N GLN A 66 6.37 -8.12 2.13
CA GLN A 66 7.63 -7.83 1.49
C GLN A 66 7.90 -8.88 0.42
N ALA A 67 8.31 -8.46 -0.78
CA ALA A 67 8.73 -9.34 -1.85
C ALA A 67 10.20 -9.08 -2.21
N SER A 68 10.97 -10.16 -2.28
CA SER A 68 12.40 -10.10 -2.59
C SER A 68 12.84 -11.16 -3.60
N THR A 69 13.96 -10.91 -4.27
CA THR A 69 14.67 -11.93 -5.06
C THR A 69 16.15 -11.98 -4.65
N PRO A 70 16.85 -13.11 -4.89
CA PRO A 70 18.30 -13.18 -4.61
C PRO A 70 19.14 -12.15 -5.39
N ARG A 71 18.63 -11.62 -6.51
CA ARG A 71 19.38 -10.68 -7.37
C ARG A 71 19.15 -9.22 -7.01
N VAL A 72 17.91 -8.85 -6.68
CA VAL A 72 17.51 -7.44 -6.48
C VAL A 72 17.38 -7.12 -4.98
N GLY A 73 17.27 -8.14 -4.12
CA GLY A 73 16.87 -7.91 -2.73
C GLY A 73 15.38 -7.58 -2.65
N LEU A 74 14.99 -6.75 -1.68
CA LEU A 74 13.62 -6.26 -1.50
C LEU A 74 13.24 -5.33 -2.66
N PHE A 75 12.14 -5.63 -3.35
CA PHE A 75 11.70 -4.84 -4.51
C PHE A 75 10.21 -4.43 -4.45
N SER A 76 9.44 -4.97 -3.50
CA SER A 76 8.06 -4.53 -3.28
C SER A 76 7.67 -4.71 -1.82
N THR A 77 6.88 -3.77 -1.32
CA THR A 77 6.28 -3.82 0.02
C THR A 77 4.81 -3.45 -0.06
N ALA A 78 4.01 -3.91 0.89
CA ALA A 78 2.61 -3.52 1.04
C ALA A 78 2.18 -3.66 2.49
N ASP A 79 1.34 -2.74 2.97
CA ASP A 79 0.78 -2.78 4.32
C ASP A 79 -0.73 -3.00 4.23
N PHE A 80 -1.22 -4.04 4.89
CA PHE A 80 -2.62 -4.43 4.93
C PHE A 80 -3.16 -4.20 6.36
N PRO A 81 -4.12 -3.28 6.56
CA PRO A 81 -4.71 -3.07 7.88
C PRO A 81 -5.26 -4.37 8.46
N PHE A 82 -5.01 -4.67 9.74
CA PHE A 82 -5.46 -5.89 10.39
C PHE A 82 -5.95 -5.61 11.81
N ALA A 83 -7.23 -5.87 12.13
CA ALA A 83 -7.77 -5.59 13.47
C ALA A 83 -8.29 -6.87 14.14
N ALA A 84 -7.42 -7.55 14.91
CA ALA A 84 -7.78 -8.80 15.60
C ALA A 84 -8.83 -8.61 16.71
N TYR A 85 -8.75 -7.52 17.46
CA TYR A 85 -9.57 -7.29 18.65
C TYR A 85 -11.03 -6.95 18.33
N ALA A 86 -11.30 -6.42 17.13
CA ALA A 86 -12.66 -6.12 16.67
C ALA A 86 -13.47 -7.39 16.31
N THR A 87 -12.80 -8.52 16.06
CA THR A 87 -13.42 -9.73 15.49
C THR A 87 -13.56 -10.90 16.45
N SER A 88 -12.91 -10.86 17.62
CA SER A 88 -12.93 -11.99 18.57
C SER A 88 -14.14 -11.89 19.53
N PRO A 89 -15.01 -12.92 19.61
CA PRO A 89 -16.13 -12.95 20.55
C PRO A 89 -15.68 -13.09 22.02
N THR A 90 -14.41 -13.40 22.26
CA THR A 90 -13.79 -13.52 23.59
C THR A 90 -12.88 -12.35 23.94
N SER A 91 -12.60 -11.45 22.99
CA SER A 91 -11.95 -10.17 23.27
C SER A 91 -12.99 -9.10 23.61
N PRO A 92 -12.74 -8.22 24.58
CA PRO A 92 -13.57 -7.04 24.77
C PRO A 92 -13.61 -6.22 23.46
N PRO A 93 -14.79 -5.82 22.95
CA PRO A 93 -14.96 -5.20 21.62
C PRO A 93 -14.53 -3.72 21.59
N TYR A 94 -13.55 -3.34 22.41
CA TYR A 94 -13.19 -1.95 22.64
C TYR A 94 -11.95 -1.57 21.86
N ILE A 95 -12.10 -0.58 20.98
CA ILE A 95 -11.00 0.27 20.56
C ILE A 95 -11.05 1.49 21.48
N HIS A 96 -9.91 1.85 22.05
CA HIS A 96 -9.80 3.09 22.82
C HIS A 96 -9.69 4.23 21.82
N ASP A 97 -10.59 5.21 21.90
CA ASP A 97 -10.45 6.46 21.14
C ASP A 97 -9.27 7.30 21.67
N LEU A 98 -8.98 8.42 20.99
CA LEU A 98 -7.94 9.40 21.37
C LEU A 98 -8.15 9.99 22.79
N GLN A 99 -9.32 9.79 23.40
CA GLN A 99 -9.69 10.23 24.74
C GLN A 99 -9.66 9.06 25.77
N GLY A 100 -9.26 7.86 25.37
CA GLY A 100 -9.19 6.65 26.20
C GLY A 100 -10.55 6.01 26.48
N LEU A 101 -11.63 6.52 25.88
CA LEU A 101 -12.97 5.97 26.04
C LEU A 101 -13.13 4.76 25.10
N ALA A 102 -13.70 3.72 25.67
CA ALA A 102 -13.87 2.44 25.00
C ALA A 102 -15.12 2.52 24.11
N GLU A 103 -14.95 2.74 22.80
CA GLU A 103 -16.07 2.72 21.84
C GLU A 103 -16.35 1.28 21.36
N TRP A 104 -17.63 0.94 21.19
CA TRP A 104 -18.06 -0.34 20.63
C TRP A 104 -17.61 -0.45 19.17
N ALA A 105 -16.78 -1.45 18.86
CA ALA A 105 -16.22 -1.72 17.53
C ALA A 105 -17.23 -2.08 16.42
N ASN A 106 -18.55 -1.96 16.66
CA ASN A 106 -19.59 -2.13 15.64
C ASN A 106 -19.45 -1.14 14.45
N ARG A 107 -18.64 -0.09 14.58
CA ARG A 107 -18.32 0.86 13.50
C ARG A 107 -17.26 0.38 12.52
N LEU A 108 -16.49 -0.65 12.87
CA LEU A 108 -15.45 -1.21 12.02
C LEU A 108 -15.91 -2.57 11.52
N TYR A 109 -16.73 -2.54 10.47
CA TYR A 109 -16.89 -3.69 9.60
C TYR A 109 -15.54 -3.95 8.91
N PHE A 110 -14.63 -4.58 9.65
CA PHE A 110 -13.38 -5.09 9.16
C PHE A 110 -13.75 -6.23 8.20
N GLN A 111 -13.84 -5.93 6.91
CA GLN A 111 -14.15 -6.94 5.93
C GLN A 111 -12.86 -7.69 5.63
N MET A 112 -12.59 -8.75 6.40
CA MET A 112 -11.51 -9.71 6.12
C MET A 112 -11.51 -10.13 4.64
N GLY A 113 -12.67 -10.16 3.99
CA GLY A 113 -12.80 -10.36 2.55
C GLY A 113 -12.04 -9.35 1.70
N TYR A 114 -12.05 -8.05 2.02
CA TYR A 114 -11.25 -7.04 1.31
C TYR A 114 -9.76 -7.27 1.51
N LEU A 115 -9.32 -7.52 2.75
CA LEU A 115 -7.92 -7.82 3.03
C LEU A 115 -7.42 -9.03 2.20
N ILE A 116 -8.17 -10.14 2.23
CA ILE A 116 -7.83 -11.34 1.46
C ILE A 116 -7.82 -11.03 -0.04
N ASN A 117 -8.78 -10.24 -0.55
CA ASN A 117 -8.84 -9.85 -1.95
C ASN A 117 -7.63 -9.00 -2.37
N GLU A 118 -7.29 -7.97 -1.59
CA GLU A 118 -6.16 -7.07 -1.87
C GLU A 118 -4.83 -7.81 -1.78
N ALA A 119 -4.63 -8.65 -0.75
CA ALA A 119 -3.44 -9.47 -0.62
C ALA A 119 -3.31 -10.49 -1.76
N ALA A 120 -4.42 -11.10 -2.19
CA ALA A 120 -4.44 -12.02 -3.33
C ALA A 120 -4.08 -11.30 -4.63
N GLN A 121 -4.66 -10.12 -4.86
CA GLN A 121 -4.39 -9.32 -6.05
C GLN A 121 -2.91 -8.90 -6.09
N TRP A 122 -2.35 -8.46 -4.95
CA TRP A 122 -0.94 -8.09 -4.87
C TRP A 122 -0.01 -9.27 -5.18
N LEU A 123 -0.27 -10.46 -4.61
CA LEU A 123 0.50 -11.67 -4.93
C LEU A 123 0.37 -12.08 -6.40
N GLN A 124 -0.82 -11.98 -6.99
CA GLN A 124 -1.04 -12.28 -8.41
C GLN A 124 -0.29 -11.29 -9.32
N MET A 125 -0.24 -10.01 -8.96
CA MET A 125 0.58 -9.02 -9.67
C MET A 125 2.06 -9.37 -9.64
N LEU A 126 2.59 -9.83 -8.49
CA LEU A 126 3.97 -10.30 -8.38
C LEU A 126 4.25 -11.54 -9.25
N GLN A 127 3.30 -12.49 -9.32
CA GLN A 127 3.42 -13.64 -10.22
C GLN A 127 3.45 -13.20 -11.70
N ALA A 128 2.60 -12.26 -12.10
CA ALA A 128 2.55 -11.74 -13.46
C ALA A 128 3.85 -11.02 -13.86
N ALA A 129 4.40 -10.19 -12.96
CA ALA A 129 5.67 -9.50 -13.16
C ALA A 129 6.85 -10.49 -13.33
N ALA A 130 6.79 -11.67 -12.70
CA ALA A 130 7.82 -12.69 -12.83
C ALA A 130 7.73 -13.50 -14.15
N ILE A 131 6.56 -13.64 -14.75
CA ILE A 131 6.33 -14.42 -15.98
C ILE A 131 6.57 -13.58 -17.25
N ALA A 132 6.39 -12.27 -17.16
CA ALA A 132 6.70 -11.33 -18.23
C ALA A 132 7.80 -10.34 -17.80
N PRO A 133 9.10 -10.68 -17.92
CA PRO A 133 10.19 -9.76 -17.58
C PRO A 133 10.21 -8.49 -18.45
N GLN A 134 9.37 -8.41 -19.48
CA GLN A 134 9.17 -7.25 -20.37
C GLN A 134 8.03 -6.33 -19.92
N VAL A 135 7.25 -6.72 -18.91
CA VAL A 135 6.35 -5.82 -18.17
C VAL A 135 7.15 -5.36 -16.97
N SER A 136 7.80 -4.22 -17.16
CA SER A 136 8.48 -3.36 -16.19
C SER A 136 8.58 -3.91 -14.77
N GLN A 137 9.82 -3.99 -14.28
CA GLN A 137 10.11 -3.83 -12.85
C GLN A 137 9.10 -2.83 -12.23
N PRO A 138 8.60 -3.04 -10.99
CA PRO A 138 8.29 -1.91 -10.14
C PRO A 138 9.63 -1.24 -9.80
N SER A 139 10.24 -0.68 -10.84
CA SER A 139 11.37 0.23 -10.78
C SER A 139 10.87 1.43 -10.03
N ASP A 140 11.61 1.81 -8.99
CA ASP A 140 11.79 3.18 -8.49
C ASP A 140 10.54 4.05 -8.66
N PHE A 141 9.84 4.29 -7.55
CA PHE A 141 8.91 5.42 -7.47
C PHE A 141 9.56 6.62 -8.18
N PRO A 142 8.87 7.25 -9.15
CA PRO A 142 9.51 8.23 -10.00
C PRO A 142 10.02 9.38 -9.14
N ILE A 143 11.34 9.56 -9.13
CA ILE A 143 11.97 10.74 -8.52
C ILE A 143 11.43 11.94 -9.29
N LEU A 144 10.59 12.73 -8.63
CA LEU A 144 9.97 13.90 -9.24
C LEU A 144 11.07 14.94 -9.50
N SER A 145 11.21 15.37 -10.75
CA SER A 145 12.03 16.54 -11.03
C SER A 145 11.46 17.78 -10.31
N ALA A 146 12.29 18.80 -10.08
CA ALA A 146 11.84 20.05 -9.44
C ALA A 146 10.59 20.66 -10.13
N LEU A 147 10.54 20.60 -11.47
CA LEU A 147 9.38 21.08 -12.23
C LEU A 147 8.12 20.23 -12.03
N GLU A 148 8.27 18.92 -11.92
CA GLU A 148 7.18 17.99 -11.66
C GLU A 148 6.62 18.17 -10.24
N ARG A 149 7.49 18.36 -9.25
CA ARG A 149 7.11 18.72 -7.88
C ARG A 149 6.29 20.02 -7.86
N GLU A 150 6.80 21.08 -8.49
CA GLU A 150 6.10 22.36 -8.56
C GLU A 150 4.72 22.26 -9.26
N LEU A 151 4.59 21.41 -10.30
CA LEU A 151 3.30 21.17 -10.96
C LEU A 151 2.30 20.49 -10.02
N ALA A 152 2.74 19.48 -9.27
CA ALA A 152 1.90 18.75 -8.33
C ALA A 152 1.51 19.61 -7.12
N GLU A 153 2.45 20.37 -6.57
CA GLU A 153 2.21 21.35 -5.51
C GLU A 153 1.24 22.44 -5.96
N TYR A 154 1.40 22.98 -7.17
CA TYR A 154 0.47 23.96 -7.73
C TYR A 154 -0.93 23.37 -7.88
N ALA A 155 -1.05 22.13 -8.36
CA ALA A 155 -2.34 21.46 -8.46
C ALA A 155 -3.01 21.29 -7.09
N LEU A 156 -2.26 20.89 -6.06
CA LEU A 156 -2.75 20.75 -4.69
C LEU A 156 -3.16 22.09 -4.07
N ALA A 157 -2.29 23.11 -4.18
CA ALA A 157 -2.48 24.39 -3.48
C ALA A 157 -3.42 25.36 -4.20
N ARG A 158 -3.48 25.33 -5.53
CA ARG A 158 -4.22 26.33 -6.35
C ARG A 158 -5.38 25.76 -7.15
N LEU A 159 -5.38 24.45 -7.40
CA LEU A 159 -6.42 23.79 -8.20
C LEU A 159 -7.23 22.77 -7.39
N ASP A 160 -7.14 22.81 -6.05
CA ASP A 160 -7.86 21.89 -5.15
C ASP A 160 -7.61 20.41 -5.50
N GLY A 161 -6.35 20.09 -5.79
CA GLY A 161 -5.89 18.76 -6.21
C GLY A 161 -6.25 18.38 -7.65
N GLN A 162 -6.87 19.26 -8.44
CA GLN A 162 -7.20 18.98 -9.83
C GLN A 162 -5.97 19.14 -10.73
N PHE A 163 -5.64 18.10 -11.49
CA PHE A 163 -4.54 18.13 -12.45
C PHE A 163 -5.04 18.61 -13.82
N ASN A 164 -5.45 19.89 -13.89
CA ASN A 164 -6.01 20.50 -15.09
C ASN A 164 -4.91 20.99 -16.03
N LEU A 165 -4.76 20.33 -17.19
CA LEU A 165 -3.73 20.63 -18.18
C LEU A 165 -3.79 22.07 -18.72
N THR A 166 -4.98 22.66 -18.82
CA THR A 166 -5.13 24.03 -19.35
C THR A 166 -4.62 25.04 -18.33
N GLU A 167 -5.00 24.90 -17.07
CA GLU A 167 -4.56 25.78 -15.98
C GLU A 167 -3.07 25.59 -15.67
N LEU A 168 -2.58 24.34 -15.66
CA LEU A 168 -1.17 24.05 -15.47
C LEU A 168 -0.31 24.58 -16.63
N TYR A 169 -0.77 24.46 -17.88
CA TYR A 169 -0.05 25.06 -19.01
C TYR A 169 -0.08 26.59 -18.97
N ARG A 170 -1.16 27.19 -18.48
CA ARG A 170 -1.22 28.65 -18.28
C ARG A 170 -0.19 29.13 -17.25
N ALA A 171 0.00 28.39 -16.18
CA ALA A 171 0.96 28.73 -15.12
C ALA A 171 2.43 28.40 -15.49
N PHE A 172 2.68 27.27 -16.19
CA PHE A 172 4.03 26.75 -16.43
C PHE A 172 4.45 26.72 -17.91
N GLY A 173 3.68 27.31 -18.83
CA GLY A 173 3.87 27.18 -20.28
C GLY A 173 5.22 27.67 -20.82
N GLY A 174 5.92 28.55 -20.08
CA GLY A 174 7.30 28.95 -20.40
C GLY A 174 8.37 27.92 -20.03
N ARG A 175 8.02 26.92 -19.21
CA ARG A 175 8.93 25.89 -18.67
C ARG A 175 8.59 24.48 -19.15
N ILE A 176 7.35 24.23 -19.55
CA ILE A 176 6.91 22.95 -20.10
C ILE A 176 6.02 23.15 -21.33
N SER A 177 6.26 22.36 -22.38
CA SER A 177 5.39 22.36 -23.55
C SER A 177 4.08 21.63 -23.26
N ARG A 178 2.99 22.03 -23.92
CA ARG A 178 1.67 21.40 -23.77
C ARG A 178 1.70 19.89 -24.08
N ARG A 179 2.52 19.49 -25.06
CA ARG A 179 2.72 18.07 -25.42
C ARG A 179 3.40 17.29 -24.30
N ARG A 180 4.46 17.85 -23.69
CA ARG A 180 5.17 17.19 -22.58
C ARG A 180 4.29 17.11 -21.34
N LEU A 181 3.55 18.17 -21.02
CA LEU A 181 2.59 18.19 -19.91
C LEU A 181 1.48 17.13 -20.08
N SER A 182 0.93 16.99 -21.28
CA SER A 182 -0.06 15.94 -21.55
C SER A 182 0.53 14.53 -21.47
N ARG A 183 1.80 14.35 -21.89
CA ARG A 183 2.49 13.06 -21.77
C ARG A 183 2.74 12.71 -20.31
N LEU A 184 3.23 13.67 -19.52
CA LEU A 184 3.44 13.53 -18.08
C LEU A 184 2.14 13.13 -17.37
N ALA A 185 1.02 13.77 -17.69
CA ALA A 185 -0.26 13.42 -17.09
C ALA A 185 -0.71 11.99 -17.44
N ALA A 186 -0.45 11.52 -18.66
CA ALA A 186 -0.76 10.14 -19.05
C ALA A 186 0.18 9.14 -18.36
N GLU A 187 1.47 9.48 -18.23
CA GLU A 187 2.45 8.70 -17.48
C GLU A 187 2.02 8.56 -16.00
N TRP A 188 1.64 9.67 -15.35
CA TRP A 188 1.17 9.68 -13.96
C TRP A 188 -0.18 8.99 -13.75
N GLU A 189 -1.09 9.06 -14.73
CA GLU A 189 -2.36 8.33 -14.72
C GLU A 189 -2.11 6.81 -14.80
N ALA A 190 -1.19 6.37 -15.67
CA ALA A 190 -0.81 4.96 -15.79
C ALA A 190 -0.12 4.40 -14.53
N MET A 191 0.60 5.26 -13.79
CA MET A 191 1.26 4.91 -12.52
C MET A 191 0.35 5.06 -11.30
N GLY A 192 -0.91 5.48 -11.45
CA GLY A 192 -1.82 5.70 -10.31
C GLY A 192 -1.51 6.94 -9.46
N LEU A 193 -0.61 7.80 -9.92
CA LEU A 193 -0.29 9.11 -9.30
C LEU A 193 -1.37 10.16 -9.58
N LEU A 194 -2.16 9.95 -10.64
CA LEU A 194 -3.37 10.69 -10.95
C LEU A 194 -4.57 9.76 -11.11
N THR A 195 -5.76 10.22 -10.73
CA THR A 195 -7.00 9.51 -11.08
C THR A 195 -7.27 9.56 -12.59
N PRO A 196 -8.06 8.61 -13.13
CA PRO A 196 -8.67 8.76 -14.44
C PRO A 196 -9.51 10.04 -14.52
N ARG A 197 -9.79 10.51 -15.74
CA ARG A 197 -10.52 11.77 -15.96
C ARG A 197 -11.85 11.82 -15.16
N PRO A 198 -12.12 12.91 -14.41
CA PRO A 198 -11.30 14.12 -14.25
C PRO A 198 -10.07 13.86 -13.37
N ARG A 199 -8.88 14.26 -13.88
CA ARG A 199 -7.60 13.94 -13.24
C ARG A 199 -7.44 14.69 -11.92
N ARG A 200 -7.15 13.95 -10.86
CA ARG A 200 -6.83 14.47 -9.53
C ARG A 200 -5.56 13.85 -9.00
N VAL A 201 -4.81 14.64 -8.25
CA VAL A 201 -3.63 14.19 -7.49
C VAL A 201 -4.07 13.15 -6.46
N THR A 202 -3.47 11.96 -6.51
CA THR A 202 -3.76 10.88 -5.55
C THR A 202 -2.89 11.02 -4.30
N TYR A 203 -3.20 10.24 -3.26
CA TYR A 203 -2.37 10.16 -2.06
C TYR A 203 -0.95 9.68 -2.37
N ALA A 204 -0.77 8.81 -3.38
CA ALA A 204 0.56 8.33 -3.79
C ALA A 204 1.44 9.48 -4.30
N LEU A 205 0.91 10.37 -5.14
CA LEU A 205 1.65 11.55 -5.58
C LEU A 205 1.90 12.55 -4.46
N ARG A 206 0.99 12.65 -3.47
CA ARG A 206 1.20 13.50 -2.29
C ARG A 206 2.34 12.98 -1.43
N ALA A 207 2.39 11.69 -1.16
CA ALA A 207 3.47 11.08 -0.38
C ALA A 207 4.85 11.32 -1.02
N LEU A 208 4.95 11.26 -2.35
CA LEU A 208 6.19 11.58 -3.08
C LEU A 208 6.65 13.04 -2.96
N LEU A 209 5.76 13.96 -2.61
CA LEU A 209 6.13 15.34 -2.34
C LEU A 209 6.68 15.52 -0.92
N GLU A 210 6.25 14.66 0.01
CA GLU A 210 6.60 14.72 1.44
C GLU A 210 7.92 13.97 1.75
N GLU A 211 8.27 12.92 0.99
CA GLU A 211 9.47 12.09 1.24
C GLU A 211 10.83 12.75 0.94
N GLU A 212 10.86 13.89 0.24
CA GLU A 212 12.10 14.64 -0.07
C GLU A 212 12.13 16.06 0.53
N GLY A 213 11.35 16.29 1.60
CA GLY A 213 11.31 17.53 2.39
C GLY A 213 12.19 17.51 3.63
#